data_AF-A0A7K2Y9G7-F1
#
_entry.id   AF-A0A7K2Y9G7-F1
#
_cell.length_a   1.000
_cell.length_b   1.000
_cell.length_c   1.000
_cell.angle_alpha   90.00
_cell.angle_beta   90.00
_cell.angle_gamma   90.00
#
_symmetry.space_group_name_H-M   'P 1'
#
loop_
_entity.id
_entity.type
_entity.pdbx_description
1 polymer ?
#
loop_
_entity_poly.entity_id
_entity_poly.type
_entity_poly.pdbx_seq_one_letter_code
_entity_poly.pdbx_strand_id
1 'polypeptide(L)'
;MSELVPVAGEDEVYRLLDSLRILDAPASRIKILRRAVRAYLGHNPDTRTTAFDMYPRTPAHAATRINWKWHITNGPDRAHPEYDGPDRILRPAGYLATLLIEQECDLPQCEMGVHLDSGEECRLCRYREVERIGLAESKRLDAEHRALLQQQRDGAAVDRRSSIDALYDEAVAANAAYDRIRAARVAAAAEAEETARLREQLAQDHPELAAARIPRPREGEAGYAAAGRRGRRALEEETARAALVREGLRGTALDDAVRSHMAAWRADRRQGAHTGDPAARAVPVGAWPTGGRQQPEEAPCRPLGGL
;
A
#
# COMPACT_ATOMS: atom_id res chain seq x y z
N MET A 1 -69.80 11.37 4.35
CA MET A 1 -68.63 10.48 4.39
C MET A 1 -69.17 9.07 4.29
N SER A 2 -69.11 8.44 3.11
CA SER A 2 -69.58 7.07 2.94
C SER A 2 -68.85 6.17 3.93
N GLU A 3 -69.61 5.47 4.79
CA GLU A 3 -69.10 4.34 5.55
C GLU A 3 -68.43 3.41 4.55
N LEU A 4 -67.11 3.31 4.68
CA LEU A 4 -66.29 2.50 3.81
C LEU A 4 -66.68 1.05 4.08
N VAL A 5 -67.26 0.39 3.08
CA VAL A 5 -67.59 -1.04 3.13
C VAL A 5 -66.39 -1.81 3.71
N PRO A 6 -66.59 -2.65 4.74
CA PRO A 6 -65.52 -3.48 5.30
C PRO A 6 -64.94 -4.38 4.21
N VAL A 7 -63.61 -4.36 4.06
CA VAL A 7 -62.91 -5.23 3.12
C VAL A 7 -62.48 -6.52 3.83
N ALA A 8 -62.66 -7.66 3.17
CA ALA A 8 -62.30 -8.96 3.73
C ALA A 8 -60.80 -9.00 4.11
N GLY A 9 -60.50 -9.44 5.33
CA GLY A 9 -59.12 -9.55 5.83
C GLY A 9 -58.53 -8.25 6.40
N GLU A 10 -59.21 -7.10 6.31
CA GLU A 10 -58.72 -5.83 6.90
C GLU A 10 -58.45 -5.96 8.41
N ASP A 11 -59.41 -6.51 9.16
CA ASP A 11 -59.32 -6.64 10.61
C ASP A 11 -58.17 -7.56 11.05
N GLU A 12 -57.80 -8.54 10.24
CA GLU A 12 -56.65 -9.42 10.50
C GLU A 12 -55.34 -8.66 10.34
N VAL A 13 -55.21 -7.88 9.26
CA VAL A 13 -54.00 -7.07 9.01
C VAL A 13 -53.88 -5.95 10.05
N TYR A 14 -54.98 -5.30 10.45
CA TYR A 14 -54.95 -4.30 11.51
C TYR A 14 -54.55 -4.90 12.86
N ARG A 15 -55.10 -6.06 13.24
CA ARG A 15 -54.68 -6.78 14.46
C ARG A 15 -53.20 -7.14 14.43
N LEU A 16 -52.69 -7.55 13.27
CA LEU A 16 -51.26 -7.84 13.09
C LEU A 16 -50.41 -6.58 13.31
N LEU A 17 -50.79 -5.43 12.73
CA LEU A 17 -50.09 -4.16 12.91
C LEU A 17 -50.14 -3.67 14.37
N ASP A 18 -51.31 -3.79 15.02
CA ASP A 18 -51.50 -3.42 16.43
C ASP A 18 -50.69 -4.31 17.37
N SER A 19 -50.45 -5.58 16.99
CA SER A 19 -49.65 -6.50 17.79
C SER A 19 -48.18 -6.09 17.92
N LEU A 20 -47.67 -5.25 17.00
CA LEU A 20 -46.31 -4.70 17.05
C LEU A 20 -46.13 -3.70 18.20
N ARG A 21 -47.20 -3.09 18.73
CA ARG A 21 -47.18 -2.12 19.85
C ARG A 21 -46.26 -0.91 19.66
N ILE A 22 -46.04 -0.49 18.42
CA ILE A 22 -45.20 0.67 18.04
C ILE A 22 -46.03 1.88 17.55
N LEU A 23 -47.35 1.76 17.56
CA LEU A 23 -48.27 2.76 17.04
C LEU A 23 -48.95 3.51 18.20
N ASP A 24 -49.05 4.83 18.07
CA ASP A 24 -49.69 5.69 19.10
C ASP A 24 -51.23 5.57 19.13
N ALA A 25 -51.81 4.96 18.10
CA ALA A 25 -53.24 4.77 17.95
C ALA A 25 -53.52 3.43 17.22
N PRO A 26 -54.73 2.86 17.36
CA PRO A 26 -55.11 1.67 16.60
C PRO A 26 -54.87 1.86 15.10
N ALA A 27 -54.28 0.86 14.44
CA ALA A 27 -53.91 0.91 13.02
C ALA A 27 -55.10 1.26 12.13
N SER A 28 -56.29 0.76 12.48
CA SER A 28 -57.57 1.04 11.81
C SER A 28 -58.02 2.51 11.90
N ARG A 29 -57.41 3.34 12.74
CA ARG A 29 -57.67 4.80 12.83
C ARG A 29 -56.62 5.63 12.12
N ILE A 30 -55.46 5.05 11.79
CA ILE A 30 -54.37 5.76 11.14
C ILE A 30 -54.59 5.79 9.63
N LYS A 31 -54.90 6.98 9.08
CA LYS A 31 -55.32 7.16 7.68
C LYS A 31 -54.34 6.54 6.66
N ILE A 32 -53.03 6.68 6.87
CA ILE A 32 -52.02 6.16 5.93
C ILE A 32 -51.99 4.62 5.92
N LEU A 33 -52.11 3.98 7.09
CA LEU A 33 -52.18 2.53 7.21
C LEU A 33 -53.47 1.98 6.60
N ARG A 34 -54.62 2.61 6.84
CA ARG A 34 -55.87 2.19 6.20
C ARG A 34 -55.80 2.18 4.68
N ARG A 35 -55.21 3.23 4.10
CA ARG A 35 -55.02 3.31 2.64
C ARG A 35 -54.10 2.19 2.16
N ALA A 36 -52.98 1.95 2.86
CA ALA A 36 -52.02 0.92 2.51
C ALA A 36 -52.61 -0.49 2.62
N VAL A 37 -53.31 -0.82 3.71
CA VAL A 37 -53.95 -2.13 3.91
C VAL A 37 -54.99 -2.40 2.83
N ARG A 38 -55.82 -1.42 2.50
CA ARG A 38 -56.83 -1.58 1.43
C ARG A 38 -56.20 -1.77 0.07
N ALA A 39 -55.22 -0.94 -0.28
CA ALA A 39 -54.48 -1.09 -1.53
C ALA A 39 -53.82 -2.48 -1.60
N TYR A 40 -53.19 -2.93 -0.53
CA TYR A 40 -52.53 -4.24 -0.42
C TYR A 40 -53.48 -5.42 -0.66
N LEU A 41 -54.70 -5.32 -0.13
CA LEU A 41 -55.77 -6.30 -0.32
C LEU A 41 -56.48 -6.16 -1.68
N GLY A 42 -56.00 -5.29 -2.58
CA GLY A 42 -56.56 -5.07 -3.92
C GLY A 42 -57.81 -4.18 -3.96
N HIS A 43 -58.05 -3.40 -2.91
CA HIS A 43 -59.14 -2.43 -2.81
C HIS A 43 -58.59 -1.01 -2.86
N ASN A 44 -57.97 -0.65 -3.97
CA ASN A 44 -57.42 0.68 -4.14
C ASN A 44 -58.54 1.67 -4.53
N PRO A 45 -58.71 2.80 -3.81
CA PRO A 45 -59.68 3.83 -4.19
C PRO A 45 -59.21 4.72 -5.37
N ASP A 46 -57.97 4.52 -5.84
CA ASP A 46 -57.39 5.28 -6.94
C ASP A 46 -57.81 4.69 -8.30
N THR A 47 -57.88 5.51 -9.35
CA THR A 47 -58.32 5.08 -10.69
C THR A 47 -57.25 4.31 -11.46
N ARG A 48 -56.02 4.26 -10.94
CA ARG A 48 -54.90 3.58 -11.58
C ARG A 48 -54.80 2.13 -11.09
N THR A 49 -54.88 1.19 -12.01
CA THR A 49 -54.62 -0.22 -11.73
C THR A 49 -53.16 -0.40 -11.29
N THR A 50 -52.98 -0.98 -10.11
CA THR A 50 -51.69 -1.35 -9.52
C THR A 50 -51.52 -2.86 -9.51
N ALA A 51 -50.31 -3.33 -9.20
CA ALA A 51 -50.02 -4.75 -9.04
C ALA A 51 -50.92 -5.45 -8.01
N PHE A 52 -51.35 -4.71 -6.97
CA PHE A 52 -52.22 -5.21 -5.92
C PHE A 52 -53.68 -5.34 -6.35
N ASP A 53 -54.12 -4.55 -7.34
CA ASP A 53 -55.47 -4.68 -7.91
C ASP A 53 -55.57 -5.93 -8.80
N MET A 54 -54.51 -6.26 -9.53
CA MET A 54 -54.46 -7.46 -10.38
C MET A 54 -54.23 -8.75 -9.58
N TYR A 55 -53.44 -8.67 -8.52
CA TYR A 55 -53.07 -9.81 -7.67
C TYR A 55 -53.24 -9.42 -6.20
N PRO A 56 -54.47 -9.41 -5.65
CA PRO A 56 -54.68 -9.03 -4.25
C PRO A 56 -53.89 -9.94 -3.31
N ARG A 57 -53.24 -9.35 -2.31
CA ARG A 57 -52.52 -10.12 -1.30
C ARG A 57 -53.47 -10.50 -0.17
N THR A 58 -53.09 -11.53 0.58
CA THR A 58 -53.86 -12.03 1.72
C THR A 58 -53.29 -11.50 3.04
N PRO A 59 -54.04 -11.59 4.15
CA PRO A 59 -53.51 -11.32 5.48
C PRO A 59 -52.28 -12.17 5.83
N ALA A 60 -52.23 -13.42 5.34
CA ALA A 60 -51.06 -14.28 5.51
C ALA A 60 -49.80 -13.70 4.84
N HIS A 61 -49.93 -13.13 3.64
CA HIS A 61 -48.80 -12.44 3.00
C HIS A 61 -48.36 -11.21 3.80
N ALA A 62 -49.28 -10.48 4.44
CA ALA A 62 -48.93 -9.34 5.29
C ALA A 62 -48.12 -9.78 6.52
N ALA A 63 -48.51 -10.90 7.15
CA ALA A 63 -47.76 -11.51 8.24
C ALA A 63 -46.34 -11.85 7.83
N THR A 64 -46.16 -12.49 6.66
CA THR A 64 -44.83 -12.81 6.16
C THR A 64 -44.02 -11.56 5.85
N ARG A 65 -44.61 -10.54 5.21
CA ARG A 65 -43.91 -9.25 4.96
C ARG A 65 -43.46 -8.59 6.24
N ILE A 66 -44.32 -8.50 7.26
CA ILE A 66 -43.96 -7.90 8.54
C ILE A 66 -42.88 -8.74 9.21
N ASN A 67 -43.04 -10.06 9.31
CA ASN A 67 -42.01 -10.93 9.89
C ASN A 67 -40.65 -10.80 9.19
N TRP A 68 -40.64 -10.76 7.86
CA TRP A 68 -39.41 -10.69 7.10
C TRP A 68 -38.83 -9.28 7.12
N LYS A 69 -39.58 -8.26 6.68
CA LYS A 69 -39.04 -6.91 6.53
C LYS A 69 -38.96 -6.15 7.84
N TRP A 70 -39.94 -6.24 8.72
CA TRP A 70 -39.92 -5.49 9.98
C TRP A 70 -38.92 -6.11 10.96
N HIS A 71 -38.97 -7.42 11.20
CA HIS A 71 -38.12 -8.03 12.22
C HIS A 71 -36.69 -8.32 11.74
N ILE A 72 -36.45 -8.79 10.51
CA ILE A 72 -35.09 -9.11 10.06
C ILE A 72 -34.25 -7.83 9.89
N THR A 73 -34.86 -6.72 9.48
CA THR A 73 -34.16 -5.42 9.35
C THR A 73 -34.05 -4.65 10.67
N ASN A 74 -34.27 -5.33 11.79
CA ASN A 74 -34.25 -4.77 13.14
C ASN A 74 -35.18 -3.56 13.33
N GLY A 75 -36.36 -3.58 12.70
CA GLY A 75 -37.38 -2.54 12.79
C GLY A 75 -37.78 -2.15 14.22
N PRO A 76 -37.98 -3.12 15.16
CA PRO A 76 -38.31 -2.80 16.55
C PRO A 76 -37.29 -1.86 17.21
N ASP A 77 -36.00 -2.18 17.14
CA ASP A 77 -34.95 -1.36 17.75
C ASP A 77 -34.84 -0.01 17.04
N ARG A 78 -34.88 -0.01 15.70
CA ARG A 78 -34.72 1.22 14.89
C ARG A 78 -35.87 2.21 15.07
N ALA A 79 -37.05 1.74 15.45
CA ALA A 79 -38.20 2.58 15.75
C ALA A 79 -38.25 3.02 17.22
N HIS A 80 -37.36 2.51 18.07
CA HIS A 80 -37.32 2.89 19.47
C HIS A 80 -36.95 4.38 19.63
N PRO A 81 -37.58 5.12 20.58
CA PRO A 81 -37.28 6.55 20.78
C PRO A 81 -35.82 6.84 21.15
N GLU A 82 -35.14 5.89 21.77
CA GLU A 82 -33.74 6.02 22.22
C GLU A 82 -32.72 5.54 21.20
N TYR A 83 -33.16 5.02 20.04
CA TYR A 83 -32.24 4.60 18.98
C TYR A 83 -31.50 5.81 18.39
N ASP A 84 -30.18 5.74 18.34
CA ASP A 84 -29.27 6.81 17.88
C ASP A 84 -28.54 6.48 16.57
N GLY A 85 -28.82 5.31 15.99
CA GLY A 85 -28.24 4.89 14.73
C GLY A 85 -28.67 5.76 13.54
N PRO A 86 -27.84 5.83 12.48
CA PRO A 86 -28.09 6.69 11.32
C PRO A 86 -29.34 6.32 10.51
N ASP A 87 -29.89 5.11 10.69
CA ASP A 87 -31.00 4.51 9.96
C ASP A 87 -32.30 4.41 10.80
N ARG A 88 -32.43 5.26 11.81
CA ARG A 88 -33.60 5.38 12.70
C ARG A 88 -34.92 5.52 11.93
N ILE A 89 -35.95 4.80 12.37
CA ILE A 89 -37.32 4.90 11.88
C ILE A 89 -38.08 5.95 12.69
N LEU A 90 -38.12 7.18 12.20
CA LEU A 90 -38.81 8.30 12.87
C LEU A 90 -40.35 8.21 12.81
N ARG A 91 -40.90 7.48 11.83
CA ARG A 91 -42.35 7.40 11.59
C ARG A 91 -42.78 5.95 11.36
N PRO A 92 -43.01 5.16 12.42
CA PRO A 92 -43.30 3.73 12.30
C PRO A 92 -44.54 3.44 11.44
N ALA A 93 -45.62 4.20 11.62
CA ALA A 93 -46.84 4.05 10.81
C ALA A 93 -46.60 4.30 9.30
N GLY A 94 -45.76 5.28 8.96
CA GLY A 94 -45.41 5.56 7.57
C GLY A 94 -44.51 4.47 6.98
N TYR A 95 -43.55 4.00 7.77
CA TYR A 95 -42.66 2.90 7.38
C TYR A 95 -43.43 1.60 7.12
N LEU A 96 -44.33 1.20 8.03
CA LEU A 96 -45.19 0.02 7.87
C LEU A 96 -46.13 0.15 6.67
N ALA A 97 -46.69 1.34 6.42
CA ALA A 97 -47.51 1.59 5.23
C ALA A 97 -46.71 1.34 3.94
N THR A 98 -45.49 1.89 3.86
CA THR A 98 -44.58 1.67 2.72
C THR A 98 -44.24 0.19 2.57
N LEU A 99 -43.86 -0.47 3.66
CA LEU A 99 -43.51 -1.89 3.69
C LEU A 99 -44.61 -2.78 3.08
N LEU A 100 -45.88 -2.48 3.37
CA LEU A 100 -47.01 -3.22 2.81
C LEU A 100 -47.18 -3.02 1.31
N ILE A 101 -47.04 -1.79 0.80
CA ILE A 101 -47.35 -1.46 -0.61
C ILE A 101 -46.12 -1.44 -1.53
N GLU A 102 -44.92 -1.60 -0.99
CA GLU A 102 -43.69 -1.64 -1.78
C GLU A 102 -43.61 -2.95 -2.58
N GLN A 103 -43.50 -2.85 -3.91
CA GLN A 103 -43.32 -4.00 -4.77
C GLN A 103 -41.83 -4.11 -5.16
N GLU A 104 -41.13 -5.11 -4.63
CA GLU A 104 -39.69 -5.31 -4.88
C GLU A 104 -39.40 -5.99 -6.21
N CYS A 105 -40.26 -6.94 -6.61
CA CYS A 105 -40.11 -7.69 -7.84
C CYS A 105 -40.95 -7.04 -8.94
N ASP A 106 -40.37 -6.85 -10.12
CA ASP A 106 -41.05 -6.23 -11.26
C ASP A 106 -42.25 -7.04 -11.75
N LEU A 107 -42.31 -8.33 -11.40
CA LEU A 107 -43.46 -9.19 -11.69
C LEU A 107 -44.60 -8.91 -10.69
N PRO A 108 -45.77 -8.41 -11.14
CA PRO A 108 -46.87 -7.99 -10.26
C PRO A 108 -47.42 -9.10 -9.36
N GLN A 109 -47.36 -10.34 -9.82
CA GLN A 109 -47.81 -11.54 -9.12
C GLN A 109 -46.75 -12.18 -8.22
N CYS A 110 -45.55 -11.59 -8.11
CA CYS A 110 -44.52 -12.09 -7.22
C CYS A 110 -44.62 -11.43 -5.85
N GLU A 111 -44.59 -12.24 -4.80
CA GLU A 111 -44.59 -11.85 -3.41
C GLU A 111 -43.45 -12.58 -2.69
N MET A 112 -42.43 -11.84 -2.27
CA MET A 112 -41.21 -12.37 -1.60
C MET A 112 -40.58 -13.58 -2.31
N GLY A 113 -40.50 -13.53 -3.64
CA GLY A 113 -39.86 -14.59 -4.42
C GLY A 113 -40.77 -15.78 -4.75
N VAL A 114 -42.07 -15.72 -4.46
CA VAL A 114 -43.05 -16.75 -4.82
C VAL A 114 -44.17 -16.14 -5.66
N HIS A 115 -44.61 -16.87 -6.69
CA HIS A 115 -45.73 -16.48 -7.53
C HIS A 115 -47.07 -16.75 -6.82
N LEU A 116 -47.93 -15.74 -6.75
CA LEU A 116 -49.20 -15.80 -6.01
C LEU A 116 -50.25 -16.72 -6.66
N ASP A 117 -50.18 -16.92 -7.97
CA ASP A 117 -51.09 -17.72 -8.78
C ASP A 117 -50.71 -19.20 -8.80
N SER A 118 -49.42 -19.51 -8.94
CA SER A 118 -48.92 -20.89 -9.07
C SER A 118 -48.27 -21.44 -7.80
N GLY A 119 -47.85 -20.60 -6.86
CA GLY A 119 -47.02 -20.98 -5.72
C GLY A 119 -45.58 -21.35 -6.10
N GLU A 120 -45.19 -21.16 -7.37
CA GLU A 120 -43.83 -21.47 -7.83
C GLU A 120 -42.82 -20.39 -7.43
N GLU A 121 -41.54 -20.78 -7.32
CA GLU A 121 -40.45 -19.84 -7.10
C GLU A 121 -40.30 -18.87 -8.28
N CYS A 122 -40.19 -17.58 -7.96
CA CYS A 122 -39.98 -16.52 -8.92
C CYS A 122 -38.54 -16.55 -9.47
N ARG A 123 -38.41 -16.98 -10.72
CA ARG A 123 -37.10 -17.04 -11.42
C ARG A 123 -36.38 -15.70 -11.47
N LEU A 124 -37.12 -14.59 -11.59
CA LEU A 124 -36.53 -13.25 -11.59
C LEU A 124 -35.89 -12.91 -10.23
N CYS A 125 -36.58 -13.23 -9.13
CA CYS A 125 -36.04 -13.04 -7.78
C CYS A 125 -34.81 -13.92 -7.56
N ARG A 126 -34.86 -15.19 -8.00
CA ARG A 126 -33.72 -16.11 -7.94
C ARG A 126 -32.52 -15.61 -8.73
N TYR A 127 -32.73 -15.10 -9.94
CA TYR A 127 -31.67 -14.54 -10.77
C TYR A 127 -31.03 -13.32 -10.10
N ARG A 128 -31.84 -12.38 -9.61
CA ARG A 128 -31.37 -11.20 -8.87
C ARG A 128 -30.61 -11.57 -7.59
N GLU A 129 -31.00 -12.64 -6.90
CA GLU A 129 -30.27 -13.15 -5.73
C GLU A 129 -28.89 -13.66 -6.14
N VAL A 130 -28.80 -14.46 -7.21
CA VAL A 130 -27.52 -14.94 -7.75
C VAL A 130 -26.63 -13.78 -8.19
N GLU A 131 -27.18 -12.75 -8.85
CA GLU A 131 -26.44 -11.55 -9.21
C GLU A 131 -25.93 -10.79 -7.98
N ARG A 132 -26.76 -10.65 -6.93
CA ARG A 132 -26.34 -10.00 -5.68
C ARG A 132 -25.22 -10.75 -4.99
N ILE A 133 -25.30 -12.08 -4.92
CA ILE A 133 -24.25 -12.93 -4.37
C ILE A 133 -22.97 -12.81 -5.22
N GLY A 134 -23.08 -12.88 -6.55
CA GLY A 134 -21.94 -12.76 -7.46
C GLY A 134 -21.24 -11.40 -7.35
N LEU A 135 -22.01 -10.31 -7.25
CA LEU A 135 -21.48 -8.96 -7.09
C LEU A 135 -20.84 -8.75 -5.71
N ALA A 136 -21.40 -9.34 -4.65
CA ALA A 136 -20.78 -9.34 -3.32
C ALA A 136 -19.45 -10.10 -3.31
N GLU A 137 -19.39 -11.26 -3.96
CA GLU A 137 -18.16 -12.05 -4.08
C GLU A 137 -17.10 -11.32 -4.92
N SER A 138 -17.49 -10.73 -6.05
CA SER A 138 -16.58 -9.89 -6.85
C SER A 138 -15.99 -8.74 -6.04
N LYS A 139 -16.83 -8.02 -5.28
CA LYS A 139 -16.37 -6.93 -4.41
C LYS A 139 -15.41 -7.42 -3.31
N ARG A 140 -15.63 -8.62 -2.78
CA ARG A 140 -14.74 -9.25 -1.80
C ARG A 140 -13.38 -9.54 -2.41
N LEU A 141 -13.34 -10.18 -3.57
CA LEU A 141 -12.10 -10.49 -4.29
C LEU A 141 -11.32 -9.22 -4.68
N ASP A 142 -12.03 -8.17 -5.12
CA ASP A 142 -11.41 -6.87 -5.43
C ASP A 142 -10.83 -6.17 -4.18
N ALA A 143 -11.48 -6.33 -3.02
CA ALA A 143 -10.98 -5.82 -1.76
C ALA A 143 -9.72 -6.59 -1.30
N GLU A 144 -9.73 -7.92 -1.41
CA GLU A 144 -8.58 -8.78 -1.12
C GLU A 144 -7.40 -8.46 -2.05
N HIS A 145 -7.65 -8.31 -3.35
CA HIS A 145 -6.61 -7.95 -4.31
C HIS A 145 -5.98 -6.59 -4.00
N ARG A 146 -6.81 -5.58 -3.67
CA ARG A 146 -6.31 -4.27 -3.25
C ARG A 146 -5.50 -4.34 -1.95
N ALA A 147 -5.92 -5.16 -0.99
CA ALA A 147 -5.17 -5.36 0.25
C ALA A 147 -3.79 -5.99 0.00
N LEU A 148 -3.70 -6.98 -0.89
CA LEU A 148 -2.44 -7.60 -1.29
C LEU A 148 -1.50 -6.59 -1.98
N LEU A 149 -2.02 -5.79 -2.90
CA LEU A 149 -1.23 -4.73 -3.55
C LEU A 149 -0.74 -3.68 -2.55
N GLN A 150 -1.56 -3.35 -1.55
CA GLN A 150 -1.16 -2.42 -0.49
C GLN A 150 -0.04 -3.02 0.36
N GLN A 151 -0.17 -4.28 0.77
CA GLN A 151 0.87 -4.99 1.53
C GLN A 151 2.21 -5.04 0.77
N GLN A 152 2.18 -5.29 -0.54
CA GLN A 152 3.38 -5.27 -1.38
C GLN A 152 4.03 -3.88 -1.45
N ARG A 153 3.23 -2.82 -1.56
CA ARG A 153 3.72 -1.43 -1.55
C ARG A 153 4.36 -1.06 -0.22
N ASP A 154 3.73 -1.46 0.87
CA ASP A 154 4.22 -1.20 2.22
C ASP A 154 5.52 -1.96 2.49
N GLY A 155 5.60 -3.23 2.10
CA GLY A 155 6.84 -4.01 2.13
C GLY A 155 7.97 -3.32 1.34
N ALA A 156 7.70 -2.92 0.10
CA ALA A 156 8.67 -2.19 -0.71
C ALA A 156 9.07 -0.82 -0.13
N ALA A 157 8.19 -0.16 0.62
CA ALA A 157 8.50 1.10 1.31
C ALA A 157 9.42 0.87 2.51
N VAL A 158 9.19 -0.20 3.28
CA VAL A 158 10.06 -0.62 4.38
C VAL A 158 11.44 -0.99 3.85
N ASP A 159 11.52 -1.78 2.77
CA ASP A 159 12.79 -2.18 2.16
C ASP A 159 13.59 -0.96 1.67
N ARG A 160 12.92 -0.01 0.99
CA ARG A 160 13.56 1.24 0.56
C ARG A 160 14.10 2.04 1.74
N ARG A 161 13.33 2.15 2.83
CA ARG A 161 13.76 2.88 4.02
C ARG A 161 14.96 2.22 4.69
N SER A 162 14.92 0.89 4.85
CA SER A 162 16.04 0.10 5.37
C SER A 162 17.31 0.30 4.54
N SER A 163 17.18 0.31 3.21
CA SER A 163 18.32 0.59 2.31
C SER A 163 18.86 2.01 2.47
N ILE A 164 18.01 3.01 2.67
CA ILE A 164 18.43 4.40 2.89
C ILE A 164 19.15 4.52 4.24
N ASP A 165 18.61 3.92 5.29
CA ASP A 165 19.20 3.95 6.63
C ASP A 165 20.59 3.28 6.62
N ALA A 166 20.76 2.15 5.92
CA ALA A 166 22.06 1.50 5.75
C ALA A 166 23.11 2.39 5.04
N LEU A 167 22.69 3.16 4.02
CA LEU A 167 23.57 4.11 3.32
C LEU A 167 23.97 5.28 4.24
N TYR A 168 23.06 5.75 5.08
CA TYR A 168 23.36 6.78 6.08
C TYR A 168 24.36 6.29 7.11
N ASP A 169 24.17 5.07 7.64
CA ASP A 169 25.10 4.49 8.61
C ASP A 169 26.51 4.31 8.04
N GLU A 170 26.61 3.86 6.78
CA GLU A 170 27.89 3.78 6.06
C GLU A 170 28.55 5.15 5.91
N ALA A 171 27.78 6.17 5.50
CA ALA A 171 28.27 7.53 5.36
C ALA A 171 28.76 8.12 6.70
N VAL A 172 28.04 7.87 7.79
CA VAL A 172 28.45 8.29 9.15
C VAL A 172 29.76 7.61 9.55
N ALA A 173 29.89 6.31 9.32
CA ALA A 173 31.12 5.57 9.62
C ALA A 173 32.32 6.07 8.79
N ALA A 174 32.10 6.36 7.51
CA ALA A 174 33.13 6.92 6.62
C ALA A 174 33.59 8.31 7.09
N ASN A 175 32.65 9.20 7.43
CA ASN A 175 32.96 10.53 7.96
C ASN A 175 33.74 10.46 9.27
N ALA A 176 33.34 9.58 10.20
CA ALA A 176 34.08 9.35 11.43
C ALA A 176 35.51 8.84 11.17
N ALA A 177 35.72 8.01 10.14
CA ALA A 177 37.06 7.58 9.73
C ALA A 177 37.90 8.75 9.18
N TYR A 178 37.31 9.62 8.36
CA TYR A 178 37.98 10.83 7.86
C TYR A 178 38.37 11.76 9.01
N ASP A 179 37.49 11.97 9.99
CA ASP A 179 37.77 12.81 11.14
C ASP A 179 38.91 12.27 11.99
N ARG A 180 38.99 10.94 12.19
CA ARG A 180 40.14 10.30 12.84
C ARG A 180 41.45 10.55 12.10
N ILE A 181 41.46 10.40 10.78
CA ILE A 181 42.66 10.65 9.95
C ILE A 181 43.06 12.12 10.05
N ARG A 182 42.08 13.04 10.01
CA ARG A 182 42.32 14.48 10.13
C ARG A 182 42.90 14.81 11.50
N ALA A 183 42.32 14.30 12.59
CA ALA A 183 42.80 14.51 13.95
C ALA A 183 44.23 13.99 14.13
N ALA A 184 44.54 12.80 13.61
CA ALA A 184 45.89 12.24 13.65
C ALA A 184 46.92 13.11 12.92
N ARG A 185 46.56 13.71 11.78
CA ARG A 185 47.44 14.65 11.06
C ARG A 185 47.70 15.93 11.85
N VAL A 186 46.68 16.46 12.52
CA VAL A 186 46.82 17.65 13.37
C VAL A 186 47.70 17.34 14.58
N ALA A 187 47.49 16.19 15.24
CA ALA A 187 48.33 15.76 16.36
C ALA A 187 49.79 15.57 15.95
N ALA A 188 50.06 14.89 14.83
CA ALA A 188 51.41 14.70 14.32
C ALA A 188 52.10 16.03 13.96
N ALA A 189 51.36 17.01 13.45
CA ALA A 189 51.89 18.35 13.19
C ALA A 189 52.27 19.07 14.50
N ALA A 190 51.43 18.98 15.53
CA ALA A 190 51.71 19.56 16.85
C ALA A 190 52.92 18.90 17.52
N GLU A 191 53.03 17.56 17.48
CA GLU A 191 54.20 16.83 17.99
C GLU A 191 55.48 17.23 17.24
N ALA A 192 55.41 17.43 15.92
CA ALA A 192 56.55 17.88 15.13
C ALA A 192 57.00 19.31 15.51
N GLU A 193 56.05 20.22 15.76
CA GLU A 193 56.34 21.58 16.25
C GLU A 193 56.97 21.56 17.65
N GLU A 194 56.42 20.76 18.58
CA GLU A 194 56.97 20.61 19.93
C GLU A 194 58.38 20.00 19.88
N THR A 195 58.57 18.96 19.08
CA THR A 195 59.89 18.35 18.87
C THR A 195 60.88 19.36 18.29
N ALA A 196 60.45 20.24 17.38
CA ALA A 196 61.30 21.29 16.83
C ALA A 196 61.69 22.31 17.90
N ARG A 197 60.74 22.76 18.74
CA ARG A 197 61.01 23.65 19.88
C ARG A 197 61.98 23.04 20.89
N LEU A 198 61.78 21.79 21.27
CA LEU A 198 62.66 21.08 22.20
C LEU A 198 64.07 20.90 21.63
N ARG A 199 64.19 20.63 20.32
CA ARG A 199 65.50 20.58 19.63
C ARG A 199 66.20 21.93 19.65
N GLU A 200 65.47 23.01 19.41
CA GLU A 200 66.01 24.37 19.45
C GLU A 200 66.49 24.73 20.87
N GLN A 201 65.68 24.44 21.89
CA GLN A 201 66.05 24.66 23.29
C GLN A 201 67.29 23.85 23.69
N LEU A 202 67.34 22.56 23.35
CA LEU A 202 68.51 21.72 23.59
C LEU A 202 69.78 22.26 22.90
N ALA A 203 69.65 22.80 21.69
CA ALA A 203 70.78 23.40 20.98
C ALA A 203 71.26 24.70 21.64
N GLN A 204 70.37 25.46 22.29
CA GLN A 204 70.71 26.66 23.06
C GLN A 204 71.38 26.30 24.40
N ASP A 205 70.84 25.31 25.13
CA ASP A 205 71.33 24.90 26.44
C ASP A 205 72.66 24.12 26.36
N HIS A 206 72.90 23.43 25.25
CA HIS A 206 74.08 22.59 25.02
C HIS A 206 74.71 22.83 23.63
N PRO A 207 75.41 23.95 23.42
CA PRO A 207 75.99 24.30 22.12
C PRO A 207 77.03 23.28 21.62
N GLU A 208 77.69 22.56 22.53
CA GLU A 208 78.62 21.47 22.23
C GLU A 208 77.94 20.24 21.60
N LEU A 209 76.66 20.00 21.91
CA LEU A 209 75.87 18.90 21.32
C LEU A 209 75.32 19.26 19.93
N ALA A 210 75.05 20.54 19.67
CA ALA A 210 74.66 21.01 18.34
C ALA A 210 75.78 20.85 17.29
N ALA A 211 77.04 20.89 17.73
CA ALA A 211 78.22 20.66 16.89
C ALA A 211 78.52 19.17 16.63
N ALA A 212 77.91 18.25 17.39
CA ALA A 212 78.04 16.82 17.19
C ALA A 212 77.18 16.37 15.99
N ARG A 213 77.78 16.40 14.79
CA ARG A 213 77.18 15.91 13.55
C ARG A 213 76.82 14.43 13.68
N ILE A 214 75.56 14.12 14.00
CA ILE A 214 75.03 12.76 13.86
C ILE A 214 75.21 12.36 12.40
N PRO A 215 75.97 11.29 12.08
CA PRO A 215 76.12 10.83 10.71
C PRO A 215 74.74 10.54 10.14
N ARG A 216 74.39 11.16 9.01
CA ARG A 216 73.22 10.76 8.23
C ARG A 216 73.32 9.24 8.00
N PRO A 217 72.23 8.48 8.16
CA PRO A 217 72.23 7.08 7.76
C PRO A 217 72.68 7.00 6.30
N ARG A 218 73.77 6.26 6.05
CA ARG A 218 74.25 5.96 4.70
C ARG A 218 73.13 5.28 3.92
N GLU A 219 72.95 5.72 2.68
CA GLU A 219 72.16 5.17 1.59
C GLU A 219 71.85 3.66 1.70
N GLY A 220 70.87 3.31 2.54
CA GLY A 220 70.33 1.96 2.70
C GLY A 220 68.81 1.90 2.51
N GLU A 221 68.13 3.05 2.37
CA GLU A 221 66.67 3.13 2.30
C GLU A 221 66.08 2.76 0.93
N ALA A 222 66.90 2.65 -0.13
CA ALA A 222 66.44 2.10 -1.41
C ALA A 222 65.98 0.63 -1.28
N GLY A 223 66.50 -0.11 -0.28
CA GLY A 223 66.12 -1.50 -0.01
C GLY A 223 64.70 -1.66 0.54
N TYR A 224 64.25 -0.76 1.43
CA TYR A 224 62.94 -0.85 2.08
C TYR A 224 61.79 -0.51 1.13
N ALA A 225 61.96 0.49 0.24
CA ALA A 225 60.96 0.78 -0.79
C ALA A 225 60.82 -0.35 -1.82
N ALA A 226 61.92 -1.06 -2.14
CA ALA A 226 61.89 -2.24 -3.01
C ALA A 226 61.28 -3.47 -2.31
N ALA A 227 61.48 -3.64 -1.00
CA ALA A 227 60.83 -4.67 -0.20
C ALA A 227 59.31 -4.46 -0.11
N GLY A 228 58.85 -3.22 0.10
CA GLY A 228 57.42 -2.88 0.11
C GLY A 228 56.72 -3.01 -1.25
N ARG A 229 57.45 -2.92 -2.37
CA ARG A 229 56.91 -3.22 -3.71
C ARG A 229 56.82 -4.71 -3.98
N ARG A 230 57.81 -5.50 -3.54
CA ARG A 230 57.77 -6.97 -3.62
C ARG A 230 56.67 -7.55 -2.73
N GLY A 231 56.48 -7.04 -1.52
CA GLY A 231 55.41 -7.45 -0.62
C GLY A 231 54.01 -7.16 -1.18
N ARG A 232 53.80 -5.98 -1.79
CA ARG A 232 52.50 -5.64 -2.41
C ARG A 232 52.15 -6.51 -3.61
N ARG A 233 53.13 -6.87 -4.43
CA ARG A 233 52.91 -7.79 -5.56
C ARG A 233 52.53 -9.19 -5.09
N ALA A 234 53.20 -9.70 -4.06
CA ALA A 234 52.91 -11.01 -3.51
C ALA A 234 51.50 -11.07 -2.88
N LEU A 235 51.11 -10.03 -2.14
CA LEU A 235 49.78 -9.94 -1.54
C LEU A 235 48.66 -9.89 -2.59
N GLU A 236 48.86 -9.15 -3.68
CA GLU A 236 47.89 -9.10 -4.79
C GLU A 236 47.73 -10.46 -5.45
N GLU A 237 48.84 -11.16 -5.72
CA GLU A 237 48.83 -12.48 -6.33
C GLU A 237 48.10 -13.50 -5.43
N GLU A 238 48.35 -13.45 -4.12
CA GLU A 238 47.68 -14.30 -3.14
C GLU A 238 46.17 -14.00 -3.04
N THR A 239 45.79 -12.72 -3.07
CA THR A 239 44.39 -12.28 -3.04
C THR A 239 43.64 -12.73 -4.30
N ALA A 240 44.25 -12.55 -5.47
CA ALA A 240 43.70 -12.99 -6.75
C ALA A 240 43.55 -14.52 -6.80
N ARG A 241 44.57 -15.26 -6.34
CA ARG A 241 44.51 -16.73 -6.27
C ARG A 241 43.39 -17.18 -5.31
N ALA A 242 43.22 -16.54 -4.16
CA ALA A 242 42.15 -16.87 -3.21
C ALA A 242 40.74 -16.57 -3.76
N ALA A 243 40.57 -15.51 -4.55
CA ALA A 243 39.31 -15.21 -5.22
C ALA A 243 38.96 -16.28 -6.29
N LEU A 244 39.93 -16.59 -7.17
CA LEU A 244 39.72 -17.54 -8.27
C LEU A 244 39.53 -18.98 -7.77
N VAL A 245 40.13 -19.36 -6.64
CA VAL A 245 39.86 -20.65 -5.98
C VAL A 245 38.44 -20.72 -5.43
N ARG A 246 37.88 -19.62 -4.90
CA ARG A 246 36.47 -19.55 -4.47
C ARG A 246 35.51 -19.68 -5.64
N GLU A 247 35.91 -19.24 -6.82
CA GLU A 247 35.18 -19.41 -8.10
C GLU A 247 35.35 -20.82 -8.70
N GLY A 248 36.12 -21.70 -8.07
CA GLY A 248 36.25 -23.11 -8.43
C GLY A 248 37.41 -23.44 -9.37
N LEU A 249 38.28 -22.48 -9.72
CA LEU A 249 39.44 -22.73 -10.57
C LEU A 249 40.55 -23.49 -9.81
N ARG A 250 41.16 -24.49 -10.46
CA ARG A 250 42.25 -25.31 -9.91
C ARG A 250 43.27 -25.68 -11.00
N GLY A 251 44.47 -26.08 -10.57
CA GLY A 251 45.53 -26.56 -11.47
C GLY A 251 46.00 -25.50 -12.47
N THR A 252 46.30 -25.92 -13.70
CA THR A 252 46.85 -25.06 -14.75
C THR A 252 45.91 -23.91 -15.13
N ALA A 253 44.59 -24.12 -15.09
CA ALA A 253 43.60 -23.08 -15.37
C ALA A 253 43.63 -21.94 -14.34
N LEU A 254 43.90 -22.25 -13.06
CA LEU A 254 44.11 -21.25 -12.02
C LEU A 254 45.40 -20.45 -12.27
N ASP A 255 46.48 -21.12 -12.66
CA ASP A 255 47.77 -20.47 -12.91
C ASP A 255 47.70 -19.51 -14.11
N ASP A 256 46.95 -19.86 -15.16
CA ASP A 256 46.75 -19.00 -16.33
C ASP A 256 45.83 -17.81 -16.04
N ALA A 257 44.79 -18.01 -15.22
CA ALA A 257 43.91 -16.94 -14.76
C ALA A 257 44.65 -15.93 -13.85
N VAL A 258 45.44 -16.43 -12.88
CA VAL A 258 46.29 -15.59 -12.03
C VAL A 258 47.32 -14.82 -12.86
N ARG A 259 47.95 -15.47 -13.85
CA ARG A 259 48.90 -14.81 -14.74
C ARG A 259 48.27 -13.68 -15.55
N SER A 260 47.06 -13.91 -16.07
CA SER A 260 46.29 -12.91 -16.82
C SER A 260 45.89 -11.73 -15.93
N HIS A 261 45.42 -12.01 -14.71
CA HIS A 261 45.10 -11.00 -13.70
C HIS A 261 46.34 -10.15 -13.34
N MET A 262 47.47 -10.78 -13.05
CA MET A 262 48.72 -10.08 -12.71
C MET A 262 49.34 -9.35 -13.91
N ALA A 263 49.01 -9.72 -15.15
CA ALA A 263 49.38 -8.96 -16.35
C ALA A 263 48.53 -7.67 -16.46
N ALA A 264 47.22 -7.77 -16.26
CA ALA A 264 46.31 -6.61 -16.25
C ALA A 264 46.66 -5.63 -15.13
N TRP A 265 46.87 -6.11 -13.90
CA TRP A 265 47.27 -5.29 -12.75
C TRP A 265 48.59 -4.52 -13.02
N ARG A 266 49.56 -5.15 -13.69
CA ARG A 266 50.82 -4.49 -14.09
C ARG A 266 50.65 -3.47 -15.22
N ALA A 267 49.65 -3.63 -16.08
CA ALA A 267 49.36 -2.69 -17.16
C ALA A 267 48.67 -1.43 -16.61
N ASP A 268 47.68 -1.61 -15.72
CA ASP A 268 46.95 -0.54 -15.06
C ASP A 268 47.88 0.36 -14.24
N ARG A 269 48.80 -0.21 -13.45
CA ARG A 269 49.78 0.59 -12.70
C ARG A 269 50.79 1.34 -13.58
N ARG A 270 51.07 0.82 -14.78
CA ARG A 270 51.92 1.54 -15.75
C ARG A 270 51.17 2.70 -16.37
N GLN A 271 49.87 2.54 -16.65
CA GLN A 271 49.02 3.64 -17.13
C GLN A 271 48.77 4.70 -16.05
N GLY A 272 48.55 4.31 -14.79
CA GLY A 272 48.43 5.23 -13.65
C GLY A 272 49.69 6.04 -13.33
N ALA A 273 50.86 5.60 -13.82
CA ALA A 273 52.10 6.38 -13.74
C ALA A 273 52.26 7.38 -14.92
N HIS A 274 51.58 7.14 -16.04
CA HIS A 274 51.57 8.03 -17.22
C HIS A 274 50.44 9.06 -17.19
N THR A 275 49.33 8.80 -16.48
CA THR A 275 48.20 9.75 -16.30
C THR A 275 48.39 10.71 -15.12
N GLY A 276 49.58 10.76 -14.52
CA GLY A 276 49.97 11.75 -13.52
C GLY A 276 50.16 13.18 -14.07
N ASP A 277 49.40 13.56 -15.10
CA ASP A 277 49.25 14.96 -15.51
C ASP A 277 48.16 15.60 -14.63
N PRO A 278 48.49 16.56 -13.75
CA PRO A 278 47.54 17.16 -12.81
C PRO A 278 46.37 17.89 -13.50
N ALA A 279 46.41 18.12 -14.81
CA ALA A 279 45.33 18.76 -15.56
C ALA A 279 44.07 17.88 -15.74
N ALA A 280 44.16 16.55 -15.66
CA ALA A 280 43.01 15.67 -15.85
C ALA A 280 42.13 15.49 -14.60
N ARG A 281 42.51 16.10 -13.46
CA ARG A 281 41.75 16.02 -12.19
C ARG A 281 40.84 17.23 -11.90
N ALA A 282 40.75 18.19 -12.82
CA ALA A 282 39.74 19.22 -12.73
C ALA A 282 38.39 18.69 -13.26
N VAL A 283 37.62 18.05 -12.39
CA VAL A 283 36.18 17.89 -12.63
C VAL A 283 35.54 19.27 -12.39
N PRO A 284 34.85 19.87 -13.37
CA PRO A 284 34.17 21.13 -13.12
C PRO A 284 33.01 20.87 -12.16
N VAL A 285 33.07 21.52 -10.99
CA VAL A 285 31.95 21.63 -10.06
C VAL A 285 30.88 22.47 -10.76
N GLY A 286 29.87 21.81 -11.31
CA GLY A 286 28.75 22.49 -11.97
C GLY A 286 28.15 21.75 -13.17
N ALA A 287 27.79 20.48 -13.01
CA ALA A 287 26.87 19.81 -13.94
C ALA A 287 26.04 18.80 -13.17
N TRP A 288 24.88 19.23 -12.69
CA TRP A 288 23.84 18.30 -12.26
C TRP A 288 23.36 17.50 -13.48
N PRO A 289 23.20 16.18 -13.38
CA PRO A 289 22.61 15.42 -14.47
C PRO A 289 21.12 15.76 -14.54
N THR A 290 20.72 16.51 -15.56
CA THR A 290 19.31 16.54 -15.98
C THR A 290 18.93 15.12 -16.36
N GLY A 291 18.13 14.48 -15.51
CA GLY A 291 17.62 13.13 -15.71
C GLY A 291 16.98 13.01 -17.09
N GLY A 292 17.47 12.04 -17.87
CA GLY A 292 16.79 11.55 -19.05
C GLY A 292 15.48 10.89 -18.64
N ARG A 293 14.42 11.69 -18.58
CA ARG A 293 13.04 11.22 -18.58
C ARG A 293 12.75 10.79 -20.02
N GLN A 294 12.84 9.49 -20.29
CA GLN A 294 12.24 8.92 -21.49
C GLN A 294 10.75 9.28 -21.46
N GLN A 295 10.35 10.18 -22.36
CA GLN A 295 8.95 10.37 -22.71
C GLN A 295 8.45 9.06 -23.34
N PRO A 296 7.29 8.53 -22.95
CA PRO A 296 6.64 7.50 -23.76
C PRO A 296 6.28 8.11 -25.12
N GLU A 297 6.65 7.41 -26.20
CA GLU A 297 6.25 7.75 -27.56
C GLU A 297 4.72 7.88 -27.63
N GLU A 298 4.25 9.10 -27.90
CA GLU A 298 2.88 9.34 -28.33
C GLU A 298 2.67 8.67 -29.70
N ALA A 299 1.68 7.78 -29.75
CA ALA A 299 1.16 7.23 -30.99
C ALA A 299 0.58 8.37 -31.86
N PRO A 300 0.86 8.42 -33.18
CA PRO A 300 0.27 9.42 -34.04
C PRO A 300 -1.24 9.17 -34.22
N CYS A 301 -2.06 10.07 -33.68
CA CYS A 301 -3.46 10.21 -34.02
C CYS A 301 -3.60 10.47 -35.53
N ARG A 302 -4.20 9.53 -36.26
CA ARG A 302 -4.71 9.77 -37.61
C ARG A 302 -5.99 10.62 -37.52
N PRO A 303 -6.14 11.67 -38.32
CA PRO A 303 -7.42 12.39 -38.44
C PRO A 303 -8.41 11.54 -39.24
N LEU A 304 -9.60 11.34 -38.67
CA LEU A 304 -10.79 10.89 -39.39
C LEU A 304 -11.26 12.04 -40.31
N GLY A 305 -10.89 11.98 -41.59
CA GLY A 305 -11.80 12.41 -42.65
C GLY A 305 -12.85 11.31 -42.80
N GLY A 306 -14.15 11.58 -42.82
CA GLY A 306 -14.80 12.61 -43.60
C GLY A 306 -15.32 11.98 -44.89
N LEU A 307 -16.36 11.15 -44.76
CA LEU A 307 -17.48 10.86 -45.68
C LEU A 307 -18.34 9.73 -45.09
#